data_AF-A0A832JB85-F1
#
_entry.id   AF-A0A832JB85-F1
#
_cell.length_a   1.000
_cell.length_b   1.000
_cell.length_c   1.000
_cell.angle_alpha   90.00
_cell.angle_beta   90.00
_cell.angle_gamma   90.00
#
_symmetry.space_group_name_H-M   'P 1'
#
loop_
_entity.id
_entity.type
_entity.pdbx_description
1 polymer ?
#
loop_
_entity_poly.entity_id
_entity_poly.type
_entity_poly.pdbx_seq_one_letter_code
_entity_poly.pdbx_strand_id
1 'polypeptide(L)'
;MSMCTMFEARSVEEKAMRTFWGYPRPDGRVGVRNHILALATVVCANEVVKAAERRLPELVAITHQHGCAQGGEDLQQTRRTLLHTATHPNVYGAIIVSLGCETMDSERLAEEVAATGKPCVLVGIQEEGGTRAALR
;
A
#
# COMPACT_ATOMS: atom_id res chain seq x y z
N MET A 1 56.22 37.70 -15.37
CA MET A 1 56.19 36.24 -15.62
C MET A 1 55.97 35.58 -14.27
N SER A 2 54.91 34.88 -13.90
CA SER A 2 53.86 34.13 -14.62
C SER A 2 52.64 34.18 -13.68
N MET A 3 51.45 34.63 -14.11
CA MET A 3 50.42 33.85 -14.81
C MET A 3 49.76 32.76 -13.93
N CYS A 4 48.43 32.71 -14.00
CA CYS A 4 47.44 31.78 -13.41
C CYS A 4 46.70 32.28 -12.15
N THR A 5 45.69 33.15 -12.29
CA THR A 5 44.26 32.89 -12.60
C THR A 5 43.39 32.56 -11.39
N MET A 6 42.38 33.41 -11.16
CA MET A 6 41.16 33.11 -10.42
C MET A 6 40.60 31.76 -10.87
N PHE A 7 40.39 30.85 -9.94
CA PHE A 7 39.47 29.74 -10.14
C PHE A 7 38.06 30.25 -9.83
N GLU A 8 37.36 30.76 -10.84
CA GLU A 8 35.90 30.83 -10.81
C GLU A 8 35.35 29.41 -11.00
N ALA A 9 35.09 28.73 -9.90
CA ALA A 9 34.34 27.48 -9.90
C ALA A 9 32.84 27.81 -9.89
N ARG A 10 32.32 28.01 -11.11
CA ARG A 10 30.95 27.83 -11.60
C ARG A 10 29.82 27.83 -10.56
N SER A 11 28.97 28.86 -10.65
CA SER A 11 27.62 28.88 -10.08
C SER A 11 26.89 27.58 -10.37
N VAL A 12 26.43 26.90 -9.31
CA VAL A 12 25.42 25.84 -9.44
C VAL A 12 24.18 26.54 -9.99
N GLU A 13 23.91 26.36 -11.28
CA GLU A 13 22.69 26.81 -11.94
C GLU A 13 21.50 26.51 -11.01
N GLU A 14 20.78 27.55 -10.61
CA GLU A 14 19.60 27.47 -9.75
C GLU A 14 18.59 26.56 -10.45
N LYS A 15 18.53 25.30 -9.99
CA LYS A 15 17.79 24.22 -10.64
C LYS A 15 16.32 24.61 -10.70
N ALA A 16 15.86 25.09 -11.85
CA ALA A 16 14.49 25.54 -12.08
C ALA A 16 13.51 24.58 -11.38
N MET A 17 12.63 25.12 -10.52
CA MET A 17 11.66 24.32 -9.75
C MET A 17 10.82 23.47 -10.72
N ARG A 18 11.17 22.19 -10.83
CA ARG A 18 10.46 21.24 -11.68
C ARG A 18 9.22 20.78 -10.92
N THR A 19 8.05 21.18 -11.42
CA THR A 19 6.75 20.74 -10.91
C THR A 19 6.22 19.59 -11.76
N PHE A 20 5.31 18.80 -11.19
CA PHE A 20 4.57 17.75 -11.91
C PHE A 20 3.16 17.62 -11.34
N TRP A 21 2.24 17.06 -12.12
CA TRP A 21 0.89 16.73 -11.67
C TRP A 21 0.91 15.46 -10.84
N GLY A 22 0.46 15.55 -9.59
CA GLY A 22 0.43 14.40 -8.67
C GLY A 22 -0.78 14.44 -7.74
N TYR A 23 -1.00 13.33 -7.04
CA TYR A 23 -2.07 13.14 -6.07
C TYR A 23 -1.54 13.45 -4.66
N PRO A 24 -1.90 14.59 -4.04
CA PRO A 24 -1.46 14.90 -2.69
C PRO A 24 -2.10 13.94 -1.67
N ARG A 25 -1.36 13.65 -0.60
CA ARG A 25 -1.81 12.81 0.52
C ARG A 25 -1.81 13.58 1.84
N PRO A 26 -2.60 13.16 2.84
CA PRO A 26 -2.67 13.85 4.13
C PRO A 26 -1.32 13.98 4.86
N ASP A 27 -0.39 13.06 4.61
CA ASP A 27 0.96 13.03 5.18
C ASP A 27 1.98 13.89 4.41
N GLY A 28 1.54 14.67 3.41
CA GLY A 28 2.38 15.54 2.59
C GLY A 28 3.15 14.83 1.47
N ARG A 29 3.09 13.49 1.38
CA ARG A 29 3.65 12.76 0.24
C ARG A 29 2.75 12.92 -0.99
N VAL A 30 3.33 12.70 -2.17
CA VAL A 30 2.63 12.84 -3.45
C VAL A 30 2.75 11.56 -4.27
N GLY A 31 1.60 11.04 -4.73
CA GLY A 31 1.54 9.90 -5.64
C GLY A 31 1.55 10.34 -7.10
N VAL A 32 2.15 9.55 -7.98
CA VAL A 32 2.04 9.68 -9.45
C VAL A 32 0.91 8.82 -10.03
N ARG A 33 0.30 7.96 -9.20
CA ARG A 33 -0.88 7.16 -9.51
C ARG A 33 -1.88 7.22 -8.34
N ASN A 34 -3.10 6.75 -8.56
CA ASN A 34 -4.19 6.81 -7.58
C ASN A 34 -4.99 5.51 -7.53
N HIS A 35 -4.36 4.44 -7.06
CA HIS A 35 -4.95 3.09 -7.01
C HIS A 35 -5.81 2.88 -5.77
N ILE A 36 -6.82 2.03 -5.88
CA ILE A 36 -7.49 1.42 -4.75
C ILE A 36 -7.05 -0.03 -4.69
N LEU A 37 -6.53 -0.48 -3.55
CA LEU A 37 -6.03 -1.84 -3.40
C LEU A 37 -7.10 -2.76 -2.81
N ALA A 38 -7.19 -3.99 -3.30
CA ALA A 38 -7.77 -5.11 -2.58
C ALA A 38 -6.63 -6.02 -2.11
N LEU A 39 -6.31 -5.99 -0.81
CA LEU A 39 -5.08 -6.54 -0.26
C LEU A 39 -5.38 -7.73 0.65
N ALA A 40 -4.86 -8.90 0.28
CA ALA A 40 -5.01 -10.13 1.06
C ALA A 40 -4.00 -10.18 2.22
N THR A 41 -4.47 -10.52 3.42
CA THR A 41 -3.60 -10.74 4.60
C THR A 41 -3.10 -12.18 4.72
N VAL A 42 -3.73 -13.11 4.01
CA VAL A 42 -3.39 -14.54 4.00
C VAL A 42 -3.71 -15.15 2.64
N VAL A 43 -3.01 -16.22 2.26
CA VAL A 43 -3.21 -16.91 0.96
C VAL A 43 -4.67 -17.31 0.70
N CYS A 44 -5.43 -17.66 1.74
CA CYS A 44 -6.84 -18.05 1.62
C CYS A 44 -7.75 -16.91 1.11
N ALA A 45 -7.33 -15.65 1.25
CA ALA A 45 -8.07 -14.48 0.78
C ALA A 45 -7.77 -14.12 -0.69
N ASN A 46 -6.80 -14.77 -1.33
CA ASN A 46 -6.35 -14.41 -2.68
C ASN A 46 -7.45 -14.46 -3.74
N GLU A 47 -8.29 -15.50 -3.70
CA GLU A 47 -9.34 -15.63 -4.71
C GLU A 47 -10.44 -14.59 -4.53
N VAL A 48 -10.64 -14.07 -3.33
CA VAL A 48 -11.55 -12.94 -3.09
C VAL A 48 -10.98 -11.67 -3.70
N VAL A 49 -9.74 -11.29 -3.39
CA VAL A 49 -9.17 -10.04 -3.94
C VAL A 49 -9.06 -10.05 -5.47
N LYS A 50 -8.69 -11.20 -6.07
CA LYS A 50 -8.68 -11.34 -7.53
C LYS A 50 -10.09 -11.32 -8.13
N ALA A 51 -11.07 -11.92 -7.45
CA ALA A 51 -12.46 -11.86 -7.92
C ALA A 51 -13.03 -10.45 -7.83
N ALA A 52 -12.67 -9.69 -6.79
CA ALA A 52 -13.03 -8.28 -6.66
C ALA A 52 -12.47 -7.46 -7.82
N GLU A 53 -11.17 -7.60 -8.13
CA GLU A 53 -10.55 -6.96 -9.31
C GLU A 53 -11.21 -7.36 -10.63
N ARG A 54 -11.58 -8.63 -10.81
CA ARG A 54 -12.34 -9.05 -12.01
C ARG A 54 -13.72 -8.40 -12.13
N ARG A 55 -14.37 -8.05 -11.01
CA ARG A 55 -15.69 -7.39 -10.99
C ARG A 55 -15.57 -5.87 -11.13
N LEU A 56 -14.53 -5.30 -10.55
CA LEU A 56 -14.21 -3.86 -10.55
C LEU A 56 -12.76 -3.70 -11.00
N PRO A 57 -12.50 -3.61 -12.32
CA PRO A 57 -11.15 -3.55 -12.89
C PRO A 57 -10.31 -2.34 -12.45
N GLU A 58 -10.92 -1.35 -11.79
CA GLU A 58 -10.23 -0.21 -11.18
C GLU A 58 -9.52 -0.58 -9.87
N LEU A 59 -9.91 -1.68 -9.23
CA LEU A 59 -9.19 -2.24 -8.08
C LEU A 59 -7.90 -2.91 -8.54
N VAL A 60 -6.86 -2.82 -7.71
CA VAL A 60 -5.62 -3.57 -7.91
C VAL A 60 -5.55 -4.66 -6.85
N ALA A 61 -5.56 -5.92 -7.29
CA ALA A 61 -5.44 -7.05 -6.37
C ALA A 61 -3.99 -7.24 -5.91
N ILE A 62 -3.78 -7.21 -4.60
CA ILE A 62 -2.51 -7.56 -3.96
C ILE A 62 -2.68 -8.90 -3.27
N THR A 63 -2.12 -9.95 -3.88
CA THR A 63 -2.18 -11.32 -3.38
C THR A 63 -1.10 -11.59 -2.35
N HIS A 64 -1.38 -12.54 -1.47
CA HIS A 64 -0.52 -12.98 -0.38
C HIS A 64 0.02 -14.39 -0.64
N GLN A 65 1.29 -14.67 -0.30
CA GLN A 65 1.92 -15.97 -0.60
C GLN A 65 1.94 -16.94 0.58
N HIS A 66 1.83 -16.46 1.81
CA HIS A 66 1.98 -17.26 3.02
C HIS A 66 0.64 -17.72 3.63
N GLY A 67 0.68 -18.85 4.32
CA GLY A 67 -0.40 -19.34 5.17
C GLY A 67 -0.24 -18.84 6.62
N CYS A 68 -1.06 -19.37 7.53
CA CYS A 68 -1.11 -18.88 8.92
C CYS A 68 0.13 -19.24 9.77
N ALA A 69 1.05 -20.09 9.29
CA ALA A 69 2.18 -20.59 10.07
C ALA A 69 3.34 -19.57 10.25
N GLN A 70 3.13 -18.30 9.90
CA GLN A 70 4.11 -17.24 10.14
C GLN A 70 4.17 -16.86 11.62
N GLY A 71 5.36 -16.54 12.12
CA GLY A 71 5.58 -16.11 13.50
C GLY A 71 6.84 -15.27 13.65
N GLY A 72 6.97 -14.59 14.80
CA GLY A 72 8.15 -13.79 15.11
C GLY A 72 8.49 -12.76 14.04
N GLU A 73 9.76 -12.73 13.63
CA GLU A 73 10.29 -11.78 12.65
C GLU A 73 9.68 -11.94 11.25
N ASP A 74 9.32 -13.17 10.85
CA ASP A 74 8.71 -13.44 9.55
C ASP A 74 7.34 -12.77 9.41
N LEU A 75 6.50 -12.92 10.43
CA LEU A 75 5.20 -12.24 10.50
C LEU A 75 5.37 -10.72 10.54
N GLN A 76 6.33 -10.21 11.32
CA GLN A 76 6.58 -8.77 11.42
C GLN A 76 7.03 -8.18 10.09
N GLN A 77 7.91 -8.88 9.36
CA GLN A 77 8.35 -8.46 8.04
C GLN A 77 7.19 -8.42 7.04
N THR A 78 6.35 -9.44 7.06
CA THR A 78 5.17 -9.52 6.19
C THR A 78 4.18 -8.40 6.50
N ARG A 79 3.84 -8.21 7.77
CA ARG A 79 2.97 -7.12 8.24
C ARG A 79 3.51 -5.75 7.83
N ARG A 80 4.81 -5.50 8.04
CA ARG A 80 5.47 -4.24 7.64
C ARG A 80 5.35 -4.00 6.13
N THR A 81 5.50 -5.05 5.34
CA THR A 81 5.36 -5.00 3.88
C THR A 81 3.93 -4.62 3.48
N LEU A 82 2.92 -5.27 4.06
CA LEU A 82 1.52 -4.98 3.76
C LEU A 82 1.11 -3.57 4.19
N LEU A 83 1.52 -3.14 5.38
CA LEU A 83 1.25 -1.78 5.88
C LEU A 83 1.83 -0.72 4.94
N HIS A 84 3.10 -0.85 4.55
CA HIS A 84 3.72 0.11 3.63
C HIS A 84 3.16 0.04 2.21
N THR A 85 2.68 -1.13 1.78
CA THR A 85 1.98 -1.27 0.49
C THR A 85 0.66 -0.51 0.52
N ALA A 86 -0.17 -0.70 1.55
CA ALA A 86 -1.45 0.00 1.70
C ALA A 86 -1.28 1.52 1.91
N THR A 87 -0.21 1.94 2.59
CA THR A 87 0.05 3.36 2.88
C THR A 87 0.90 4.07 1.83
N HIS A 88 1.28 3.39 0.74
CA HIS A 88 2.11 3.96 -0.33
C HIS A 88 1.43 5.20 -0.97
N PRO A 89 2.16 6.26 -1.37
CA PRO A 89 1.56 7.48 -1.94
C PRO A 89 0.76 7.24 -3.24
N ASN A 90 1.11 6.23 -4.03
CA ASN A 90 0.32 5.83 -5.21
C ASN A 90 -1.02 5.14 -4.90
N VAL A 91 -1.29 4.87 -3.62
CA VAL A 91 -2.54 4.26 -3.15
C VAL A 91 -3.43 5.35 -2.58
N TYR A 92 -4.63 5.47 -3.10
CA TYR A 92 -5.68 6.33 -2.55
C TYR A 92 -6.23 5.74 -1.24
N GLY A 93 -6.62 4.47 -1.28
CA GLY A 93 -7.18 3.73 -0.16
C GLY A 93 -7.05 2.22 -0.37
N ALA A 94 -7.39 1.44 0.66
CA ALA A 94 -7.22 0.00 0.66
C ALA A 94 -8.44 -0.72 1.24
N ILE A 95 -8.76 -1.87 0.66
CA ILE A 95 -9.67 -2.87 1.19
C ILE A 95 -8.78 -4.00 1.69
N ILE A 96 -8.66 -4.14 3.00
CA ILE A 96 -7.94 -5.25 3.63
C ILE A 96 -8.88 -6.45 3.66
N VAL A 97 -8.46 -7.59 3.13
CA VAL A 97 -9.27 -8.80 3.06
C VAL A 97 -8.61 -9.91 3.88
N SER A 98 -9.28 -10.29 4.97
CA SER A 98 -8.86 -11.33 5.90
C SER A 98 -9.67 -12.61 5.70
N LEU A 99 -9.13 -13.75 6.14
CA LEU A 99 -9.97 -14.95 6.30
C LEU A 99 -10.71 -14.89 7.65
N GLY A 100 -9.99 -14.53 8.72
CA GLY A 100 -10.49 -14.47 10.10
C GLY A 100 -9.81 -15.46 11.05
N CYS A 101 -8.92 -16.31 10.55
CA CYS A 101 -8.17 -17.29 11.36
C CYS A 101 -6.65 -17.25 11.13
N GLU A 102 -6.16 -16.23 10.45
CA GLU A 102 -4.73 -16.00 10.28
C GLU A 102 -4.06 -15.44 11.55
N THR A 103 -2.75 -15.65 11.67
CA THR A 103 -1.94 -15.12 12.78
C THR A 103 -1.72 -13.60 12.66
N MET A 104 -1.92 -13.06 11.46
CA MET A 104 -1.85 -11.62 11.22
C MET A 104 -3.05 -10.92 11.85
N ASP A 105 -2.76 -9.93 12.68
CA ASP A 105 -3.76 -9.01 13.21
C ASP A 105 -4.21 -8.03 12.11
N SER A 106 -5.23 -8.47 11.36
CA SER A 106 -5.80 -7.76 10.21
C SER A 106 -6.59 -6.51 10.62
N GLU A 107 -7.22 -6.52 11.80
CA GLU A 107 -7.91 -5.37 12.39
C GLU A 107 -6.92 -4.24 12.65
N ARG A 108 -5.86 -4.52 13.42
CA ARG A 108 -4.82 -3.53 13.71
C ARG A 108 -4.13 -3.03 12.46
N LEU A 109 -3.92 -3.90 11.45
CA LEU A 109 -3.38 -3.47 10.16
C LEU A 109 -4.30 -2.44 9.49
N ALA A 110 -5.61 -2.71 9.45
CA ALA A 110 -6.59 -1.80 8.85
C ALA A 110 -6.69 -0.46 9.62
N GLU A 111 -6.67 -0.50 10.95
CA GLU A 111 -6.63 0.68 11.82
C GLU A 111 -5.40 1.55 11.57
N GLU A 112 -4.21 0.94 11.48
CA GLU A 112 -2.96 1.66 11.22
C GLU A 112 -2.95 2.30 9.82
N VAL A 113 -3.56 1.65 8.82
CA VAL A 113 -3.75 2.27 7.50
C VAL A 113 -4.71 3.45 7.59
N ALA A 114 -5.86 3.30 8.26
CA ALA A 114 -6.85 4.36 8.43
C ALA A 114 -6.28 5.57 9.18
N ALA A 115 -5.42 5.34 10.18
CA ALA A 115 -4.75 6.39 10.95
C ALA A 115 -3.85 7.31 10.08
N THR A 116 -3.46 6.88 8.87
CA THR A 116 -2.75 7.73 7.90
C THR A 116 -3.65 8.74 7.18
N GLY A 117 -4.96 8.72 7.46
CA GLY A 117 -5.97 9.53 6.78
C GLY A 117 -6.43 8.98 5.43
N LYS A 118 -5.98 7.79 5.05
CA LYS A 118 -6.43 7.09 3.84
C LYS A 118 -7.73 6.31 4.12
N PRO A 119 -8.70 6.29 3.19
CA PRO A 119 -9.83 5.38 3.29
C PRO A 119 -9.36 3.93 3.39
N CYS A 120 -9.83 3.23 4.41
CA CYS A 120 -9.51 1.83 4.67
C CYS A 120 -10.76 1.09 5.14
N VAL A 121 -11.01 -0.09 4.57
CA VAL A 121 -12.09 -1.00 5.00
C VAL A 121 -11.50 -2.38 5.21
N LEU A 122 -11.91 -3.06 6.28
CA LEU A 122 -11.61 -4.47 6.52
C LEU A 122 -12.81 -5.31 6.07
N VAL A 123 -12.55 -6.38 5.33
CA VAL A 123 -13.54 -7.40 4.93
C VAL A 123 -13.07 -8.75 5.45
N GLY A 124 -13.76 -9.27 6.46
CA GLY A 124 -13.54 -10.61 7.00
C GLY A 124 -14.35 -11.66 6.24
N ILE A 125 -13.69 -12.55 5.51
CA ILE A 125 -14.38 -13.54 4.67
C ILE A 125 -15.32 -14.43 5.49
N GLN A 126 -14.90 -14.88 6.68
CA GLN A 126 -15.75 -15.72 7.53
C GLN A 126 -16.90 -14.93 8.18
N GLU A 127 -16.65 -13.68 8.58
CA GLU A 127 -17.66 -12.78 9.16
C GLU A 127 -18.77 -12.46 8.17
N GLU A 128 -18.40 -12.26 6.90
CA GLU A 128 -19.35 -12.07 5.80
C GLU A 128 -20.13 -13.34 5.44
N GLY A 129 -19.77 -14.52 5.97
CA GLY A 129 -20.43 -15.79 5.66
C GLY A 129 -19.83 -16.51 4.43
N GLY A 130 -18.56 -16.26 4.14
CA GLY A 130 -17.74 -16.97 3.15
C GLY A 130 -17.46 -16.19 1.87
N THR A 131 -16.60 -16.77 1.01
CA THR A 131 -16.03 -16.14 -0.20
C THR A 131 -17.07 -15.45 -1.10
N ARG A 132 -18.22 -16.08 -1.34
CA ARG A 132 -19.24 -15.51 -2.23
C ARG A 132 -19.96 -14.33 -1.60
N ALA A 133 -20.15 -14.35 -0.28
CA ALA A 133 -20.84 -13.29 0.44
C ALA A 133 -19.94 -12.07 0.60
N ALA A 134 -18.65 -12.28 0.87
CA ALA A 134 -17.62 -11.23 0.93
C ALA A 134 -17.40 -10.45 -0.37
N LEU A 135 -17.97 -10.91 -1.49
CA LEU A 135 -17.88 -10.24 -2.80
C LEU A 135 -19.17 -9.50 -3.20
N ARG A 136 -20.20 -9.51 -2.35
CA ARG A 136 -21.51 -8.93 -2.68
C ARG A 136 -21.52 -7.41 -2.62
#